data_AF-A0A1G9QEB4-F1
#
_entry.id   AF-A0A1G9QEB4-F1
#
_cell.length_a   1.000
_cell.length_b   1.000
_cell.length_c   1.000
_cell.angle_alpha   90.00
_cell.angle_beta   90.00
_cell.angle_gamma   90.00
#
_symmetry.space_group_name_H-M   'P 1'
#
loop_
_entity.id
_entity.type
_entity.pdbx_description
1 polymer ?
#
loop_
_entity_poly.entity_id
_entity_poly.type
_entity_poly.pdbx_seq_one_letter_code
_entity_poly.pdbx_strand_id
1 'polypeptide(L)'
;MPLDMAKPQSLADVLDRLTTRDGGSTRHRDQISAVRRVAEMLGRAPADLPCDAPGLRMYLDRIHPAQHQITARTLSNIKANLAAALRAARAIPRNAPKVPRTAAWEEFFLAADAKHQVWSLSRLATYCAWRGLQPADVTDEVMAEFQNYLDARLLTKDPTKLCKEMAQIWNGIVKRNDLPFTRLSYEKGGRHRCRPLSTYPEPLQAEIQTYLGQLRHDDPFDTSGPEEALRPTSVRNVEAHLRQFLDALAEAGEEPTGMKSLANVVTAENMKAAFRVIMERAPSDKIPPACNNIAATLVAIARHHLKLSELDLKEILAVKKVVQTKPRGMSAKNSDRLAQFNDWENVLRIVGLPATLMDEADRSPHARKGALNAMHAVAIAILLSCPMRAKNLAGLDLERHIKVHRSGTHTRYTIRIEGIEVKNGEPIEVRLNNRVSRLLHRYITVYRPLVSRAQGTALFP
;
A
#
# COMPACT_ATOMS: atom_id res chain seq x y z
N MET A 1 -42.55 25.60 -23.87
CA MET A 1 -41.99 25.80 -22.52
C MET A 1 -40.71 25.01 -22.39
N PRO A 2 -39.55 25.60 -22.07
CA PRO A 2 -38.41 24.80 -21.66
C PRO A 2 -38.58 24.49 -20.17
N LEU A 3 -38.90 23.24 -19.86
CA LEU A 3 -38.68 22.70 -18.51
C LEU A 3 -37.22 22.96 -18.17
N ASP A 4 -37.01 23.74 -17.12
CA ASP A 4 -35.72 23.95 -16.49
C ASP A 4 -35.20 22.56 -16.11
N MET A 5 -34.34 21.98 -16.95
CA MET A 5 -33.97 20.57 -16.83
C MET A 5 -33.03 20.42 -15.63
N ALA A 6 -33.61 20.24 -14.45
CA ALA A 6 -32.95 19.95 -13.18
C ALA A 6 -31.77 19.00 -13.39
N LYS A 7 -30.61 19.26 -12.81
CA LYS A 7 -29.40 18.43 -12.99
C LYS A 7 -29.75 16.95 -12.70
N PRO A 8 -29.33 15.98 -13.55
CA PRO A 8 -29.63 14.59 -13.30
C PRO A 8 -29.00 14.20 -11.95
N GLN A 9 -29.69 13.35 -11.20
CA GLN A 9 -29.26 12.91 -9.87
C GLN A 9 -28.84 11.44 -9.89
N SER A 10 -29.41 10.64 -10.79
CA SER A 10 -29.14 9.20 -10.92
C SER A 10 -28.68 8.76 -12.32
N LEU A 11 -28.16 7.53 -12.43
CA LEU A 11 -27.91 6.92 -13.74
C LEU A 11 -29.22 6.64 -14.51
N ALA A 12 -30.37 6.52 -13.84
CA ALA A 12 -31.67 6.43 -14.51
C ALA A 12 -31.98 7.73 -15.28
N ASP A 13 -31.79 8.90 -14.65
CA ASP A 13 -31.99 10.20 -15.32
C ASP A 13 -31.06 10.36 -16.53
N VAL A 14 -29.85 9.81 -16.45
CA VAL A 14 -28.89 9.80 -17.56
C VAL A 14 -29.41 8.94 -18.71
N LEU A 15 -29.98 7.77 -18.42
CA LEU A 15 -30.59 6.91 -19.43
C LEU A 15 -31.77 7.63 -20.10
N ASP A 16 -32.68 8.23 -19.32
CA ASP A 16 -33.86 8.92 -19.84
C ASP A 16 -33.49 10.09 -20.75
N ARG A 17 -32.44 10.84 -20.39
CA ARG A 17 -31.91 11.94 -21.23
C ARG A 17 -31.25 11.47 -22.51
N LEU A 18 -30.69 10.26 -22.52
CA LEU A 18 -30.08 9.69 -23.71
C LEU A 18 -31.17 9.14 -24.63
N THR A 19 -32.13 8.38 -24.11
CA THR A 19 -33.21 7.79 -24.91
C THR A 19 -34.14 8.82 -25.54
N THR A 20 -34.38 9.96 -24.87
CA THR A 20 -35.18 11.08 -25.41
C THR A 20 -34.46 11.85 -26.51
N ARG A 21 -33.13 11.78 -26.58
CA ARG A 21 -32.33 12.41 -27.64
C ARG A 21 -32.00 11.35 -28.68
N ASP A 22 -32.94 11.13 -29.59
CA ASP A 22 -32.73 10.16 -30.65
C ASP A 22 -31.43 10.48 -31.42
N GLY A 23 -30.57 9.49 -31.46
CA GLY A 23 -29.19 9.64 -31.88
C GLY A 23 -28.68 8.30 -32.35
N GLY A 24 -29.31 7.73 -33.38
CA GLY A 24 -29.05 6.40 -33.95
C GLY A 24 -27.59 6.03 -34.33
N SER A 25 -26.60 6.83 -33.94
CA SER A 25 -25.18 6.52 -34.00
C SER A 25 -24.77 5.36 -33.08
N THR A 26 -23.79 4.57 -33.52
CA THR A 26 -23.16 3.50 -32.70
C THR A 26 -22.65 4.02 -31.36
N ARG A 27 -22.07 5.23 -31.34
CA ARG A 27 -21.56 5.86 -30.11
C ARG A 27 -22.65 6.09 -29.07
N HIS A 28 -23.87 6.44 -29.48
CA HIS A 28 -24.99 6.65 -28.57
C HIS A 28 -25.47 5.33 -27.96
N ARG A 29 -25.56 4.27 -28.78
CA ARG A 29 -25.87 2.91 -28.29
C ARG A 29 -24.80 2.42 -27.29
N ASP A 30 -23.54 2.67 -27.56
CA ASP A 30 -22.43 2.33 -26.67
C ASP A 30 -22.49 3.07 -25.33
N GLN A 31 -22.96 4.33 -25.33
CA GLN A 31 -23.17 5.12 -24.12
C GLN A 31 -24.28 4.54 -23.24
N ILE A 32 -25.45 4.25 -23.83
CA ILE A 32 -26.58 3.62 -23.13
C ILE A 32 -26.16 2.25 -22.58
N SER A 33 -25.50 1.44 -23.41
CA SER A 33 -24.99 0.12 -23.02
C SER A 33 -24.01 0.22 -21.85
N ALA A 34 -23.08 1.18 -21.87
CA ALA A 34 -22.13 1.37 -20.77
C ALA A 34 -22.80 1.72 -19.44
N VAL A 35 -23.84 2.56 -19.45
CA VAL A 35 -24.60 2.88 -18.22
C VAL A 35 -25.28 1.61 -17.67
N ARG A 36 -25.95 0.84 -18.53
CA ARG A 36 -26.60 -0.43 -18.13
C ARG A 36 -25.60 -1.46 -17.62
N ARG A 37 -24.48 -1.64 -18.33
CA ARG A 37 -23.42 -2.59 -17.95
C ARG A 37 -22.80 -2.24 -16.61
N VAL A 38 -22.60 -0.96 -16.30
CA VAL A 38 -22.08 -0.55 -14.99
C VAL A 38 -23.08 -0.85 -13.87
N ALA A 39 -24.37 -0.57 -14.09
CA ALA A 39 -25.42 -0.91 -13.11
C ALA A 39 -25.50 -2.42 -12.86
N GLU A 40 -25.45 -3.22 -13.93
CA GLU A 40 -25.42 -4.68 -13.88
C GLU A 40 -24.19 -5.21 -13.11
N MET A 41 -22.98 -4.72 -13.43
CA MET A 41 -21.75 -5.11 -12.74
C MET A 41 -21.78 -4.78 -11.25
N LEU A 42 -22.49 -3.72 -10.85
CA LEU A 42 -22.64 -3.32 -9.46
C LEU A 42 -23.80 -4.03 -8.75
N GLY A 43 -24.64 -4.78 -9.47
CA GLY A 43 -25.84 -5.40 -8.90
C GLY A 43 -26.80 -4.37 -8.29
N ARG A 44 -27.02 -3.24 -8.98
CA ARG A 44 -27.87 -2.13 -8.54
C ARG A 44 -28.77 -1.65 -9.67
N ALA A 45 -29.95 -1.13 -9.34
CA ALA A 45 -30.76 -0.44 -10.32
C ALA A 45 -30.07 0.90 -10.69
N PRO A 46 -30.19 1.39 -11.95
CA PRO A 46 -29.66 2.69 -12.33
C PRO A 46 -30.16 3.86 -11.47
N ALA A 47 -31.36 3.74 -10.89
CA ALA A 47 -31.94 4.75 -10.00
C ALA A 47 -31.19 4.86 -8.65
N ASP A 48 -30.58 3.76 -8.18
CA ASP A 48 -29.85 3.72 -6.90
C ASP A 48 -28.39 4.22 -7.03
N LEU A 49 -27.96 4.54 -8.25
CA LEU A 49 -26.58 4.90 -8.55
C LEU A 49 -26.48 6.40 -8.84
N PRO A 50 -25.55 7.13 -8.18
CA PRO A 50 -25.33 8.54 -8.45
C PRO A 50 -24.84 8.75 -9.89
N CYS A 51 -24.97 9.96 -10.42
CA CYS A 51 -24.41 10.32 -11.73
C CYS A 51 -23.30 11.37 -11.68
N ASP A 52 -22.93 11.86 -10.49
CA ASP A 52 -21.75 12.68 -10.30
C ASP A 52 -20.46 11.84 -10.28
N ALA A 53 -19.34 12.47 -10.63
CA ALA A 53 -18.06 11.77 -10.74
C ALA A 53 -17.52 11.26 -9.38
N PRO A 54 -17.54 12.03 -8.29
CA PRO A 54 -17.10 11.56 -6.96
C PRO A 54 -17.86 10.32 -6.49
N GLY A 55 -19.20 10.37 -6.52
CA GLY A 55 -20.05 9.25 -6.13
C GLY A 55 -19.78 8.00 -6.95
N LEU A 56 -19.80 8.11 -8.29
CA LEU A 56 -19.54 6.97 -9.17
C LEU A 56 -18.14 6.38 -9.02
N ARG A 57 -17.12 7.20 -8.75
CA ARG A 57 -15.74 6.73 -8.57
C ARG A 57 -15.66 5.69 -7.45
N MET A 58 -16.39 5.89 -6.35
CA MET A 58 -16.42 4.95 -5.21
C MET A 58 -17.02 3.59 -5.58
N TYR A 59 -18.00 3.55 -6.48
CA TYR A 59 -18.59 2.31 -6.99
C TYR A 59 -17.68 1.64 -8.03
N LEU A 60 -17.16 2.42 -8.98
CA LEU A 60 -16.35 1.93 -10.09
C LEU A 60 -15.00 1.34 -9.66
N ASP A 61 -14.48 1.73 -8.50
CA ASP A 61 -13.29 1.14 -7.89
C ASP A 61 -13.51 -0.31 -7.43
N ARG A 62 -14.76 -0.70 -7.16
CA ARG A 62 -15.13 -2.06 -6.73
C ARG A 62 -15.25 -3.05 -7.89
N ILE A 63 -15.32 -2.56 -9.14
CA ILE A 63 -15.49 -3.42 -10.31
C ILE A 63 -14.14 -3.97 -10.75
N HIS A 64 -13.95 -5.29 -10.59
CA HIS A 64 -12.78 -5.99 -11.09
C HIS A 64 -13.08 -6.71 -12.43
N PRO A 65 -12.27 -6.51 -13.49
CA PRO A 65 -12.58 -7.05 -14.82
C PRO A 65 -12.70 -8.58 -14.84
N ALA A 66 -11.85 -9.30 -14.07
CA ALA A 66 -11.91 -10.76 -14.02
C ALA A 66 -13.21 -11.30 -13.38
N GLN A 67 -13.82 -10.58 -12.42
CA GLN A 67 -15.09 -11.00 -11.80
C GLN A 67 -16.25 -10.99 -12.80
N HIS A 68 -16.15 -10.17 -13.84
CA HIS A 68 -17.12 -10.11 -14.92
C HIS A 68 -16.64 -10.79 -16.21
N GLN A 69 -15.57 -11.60 -16.13
CA GLN A 69 -15.00 -12.35 -17.25
C GLN A 69 -14.66 -11.47 -18.47
N ILE A 70 -14.25 -10.21 -18.23
CA ILE A 70 -13.83 -9.27 -19.26
C ILE A 70 -12.37 -8.89 -19.10
N THR A 71 -11.80 -8.32 -20.16
CA THR A 71 -10.43 -7.77 -20.10
C THR A 71 -10.41 -6.41 -19.40
N ALA A 72 -9.24 -6.03 -18.87
CA ALA A 72 -9.02 -4.69 -18.34
C ALA A 72 -9.27 -3.60 -19.41
N ARG A 73 -8.95 -3.88 -20.68
CA ARG A 73 -9.22 -2.99 -21.81
C ARG A 73 -10.73 -2.79 -22.02
N THR A 74 -11.51 -3.86 -21.97
CA THR A 74 -12.98 -3.81 -22.08
C THR A 74 -13.58 -2.95 -20.95
N LEU A 75 -13.15 -3.16 -19.71
CA LEU A 75 -13.61 -2.34 -18.58
C LEU A 75 -13.20 -0.86 -18.76
N SER A 76 -12.00 -0.58 -19.25
CA SER A 76 -11.57 0.79 -19.57
C SER A 76 -12.46 1.44 -20.62
N ASN A 77 -12.85 0.70 -21.67
CA ASN A 77 -13.77 1.20 -22.69
C ASN A 77 -15.17 1.48 -22.11
N ILE A 78 -15.69 0.58 -21.27
CA ILE A 78 -16.97 0.79 -20.57
C ILE A 78 -16.92 2.07 -19.73
N LYS A 79 -15.87 2.27 -18.92
CA LYS A 79 -15.70 3.49 -18.11
C LYS A 79 -15.58 4.75 -18.97
N ALA A 80 -14.93 4.67 -20.13
CA ALA A 80 -14.82 5.78 -21.09
C ALA A 80 -16.18 6.14 -21.72
N ASN A 81 -16.97 5.13 -22.11
CA ASN A 81 -18.31 5.31 -22.65
C ASN A 81 -19.29 5.82 -21.60
N LEU A 82 -19.21 5.35 -20.36
CA LEU A 82 -19.96 5.90 -19.23
C LEU A 82 -19.65 7.39 -19.05
N ALA A 83 -18.37 7.79 -19.02
CA ALA A 83 -18.01 9.20 -18.92
C ALA A 83 -18.57 10.02 -20.11
N ALA A 84 -18.61 9.44 -21.32
CA ALA A 84 -19.20 10.10 -22.48
C ALA A 84 -20.73 10.26 -22.34
N ALA A 85 -21.42 9.24 -21.82
CA ALA A 85 -22.84 9.25 -21.52
C ALA A 85 -23.19 10.36 -20.51
N LEU A 86 -22.47 10.43 -19.39
CA LEU A 86 -22.66 11.45 -18.36
C LEU A 86 -22.48 12.87 -18.91
N ARG A 87 -21.48 13.10 -19.79
CA ARG A 87 -21.29 14.41 -20.43
C ARG A 87 -22.42 14.76 -21.38
N ALA A 88 -22.91 13.81 -22.16
CA ALA A 88 -24.03 14.02 -23.08
C ALA A 88 -25.32 14.38 -22.32
N ALA A 89 -25.57 13.71 -21.20
CA ALA A 89 -26.69 14.00 -20.29
C ALA A 89 -26.50 15.26 -19.43
N ARG A 90 -25.32 15.91 -19.49
CA ARG A 90 -24.90 17.06 -18.65
C ARG A 90 -24.85 16.74 -17.14
N ALA A 91 -24.62 15.48 -16.77
CA ALA A 91 -24.38 15.06 -15.39
C ALA A 91 -23.00 15.50 -14.88
N ILE A 92 -21.99 15.42 -15.76
CA ILE A 92 -20.64 15.92 -15.51
C ILE A 92 -20.26 17.00 -16.53
N PRO A 93 -19.31 17.89 -16.21
CA PRO A 93 -18.90 18.95 -17.12
C PRO A 93 -18.32 18.42 -18.44
N ARG A 94 -18.43 19.22 -19.50
CA ARG A 94 -17.77 18.94 -20.77
C ARG A 94 -16.25 18.91 -20.62
N ASN A 95 -15.58 18.23 -21.55
CA ASN A 95 -14.13 18.26 -21.63
C ASN A 95 -13.66 19.68 -21.93
N ALA A 96 -12.53 20.07 -21.33
CA ALA A 96 -11.81 21.25 -21.78
C ALA A 96 -11.41 21.08 -23.27
N PRO A 97 -11.38 22.18 -24.04
CA PRO A 97 -10.89 22.15 -25.41
C PRO A 97 -9.43 21.71 -25.45
N LYS A 98 -9.04 21.08 -26.56
CA LYS A 98 -7.65 20.70 -26.79
C LYS A 98 -6.90 21.95 -27.26
N VAL A 99 -6.07 22.49 -26.38
CA VAL A 99 -5.14 23.58 -26.72
C VAL A 99 -3.74 22.98 -26.84
N PRO A 100 -2.99 23.25 -27.93
CA PRO A 100 -1.59 22.87 -28.05
C PRO A 100 -0.77 23.42 -26.88
N ARG A 101 0.31 22.73 -26.52
CA ARG A 101 1.26 23.23 -25.53
C ARG A 101 2.01 24.42 -26.12
N THR A 102 2.31 25.40 -25.27
CA THR A 102 3.20 26.51 -25.63
C THR A 102 4.65 26.04 -25.67
N ALA A 103 5.52 26.84 -26.27
CA ALA A 103 6.96 26.57 -26.32
C ALA A 103 7.57 26.38 -24.92
N ALA A 104 7.15 27.19 -23.93
CA ALA A 104 7.61 27.05 -22.54
C ALA A 104 7.23 25.70 -21.92
N TRP A 105 6.04 25.17 -22.22
CA TRP A 105 5.66 23.82 -21.77
C TRP A 105 6.47 22.72 -22.44
N GLU A 106 6.79 22.86 -23.74
CA GLU A 106 7.68 21.91 -24.42
C GLU A 106 9.10 21.95 -23.84
N GLU A 107 9.64 23.14 -23.58
CA GLU A 107 10.94 23.32 -22.93
C GLU A 107 10.99 22.69 -21.53
N PHE A 108 9.95 22.88 -20.71
CA PHE A 108 9.84 22.20 -19.42
C PHE A 108 9.90 20.68 -19.57
N PHE A 109 9.24 20.11 -20.59
CA PHE A 109 9.24 18.66 -20.80
C PHE A 109 10.56 18.11 -21.34
N LEU A 110 11.40 18.93 -21.97
CA LEU A 110 12.76 18.52 -22.35
C LEU A 110 13.65 18.24 -21.14
N ALA A 111 13.37 18.87 -19.99
CA ALA A 111 14.07 18.62 -18.72
C ALA A 111 13.66 17.31 -18.01
N ALA A 112 12.70 16.54 -18.56
CA ALA A 112 12.26 15.28 -17.97
C ALA A 112 13.15 14.10 -18.40
N ASP A 113 13.81 13.45 -17.43
CA ASP A 113 14.70 12.29 -17.68
C ASP A 113 13.97 11.03 -18.17
N ALA A 114 12.67 10.93 -17.94
CA ALA A 114 11.92 9.72 -18.23
C ALA A 114 10.53 9.97 -18.81
N LYS A 115 10.14 9.15 -19.79
CA LYS A 115 8.84 9.22 -20.49
C LYS A 115 7.63 9.22 -19.55
N HIS A 116 7.72 8.50 -18.42
CA HIS A 116 6.62 8.45 -17.45
C HIS A 116 6.34 9.82 -16.82
N GLN A 117 7.36 10.68 -16.65
CA GLN A 117 7.18 12.01 -16.08
C GLN A 117 6.37 12.90 -17.02
N VAL A 118 6.71 12.86 -18.32
CA VAL A 118 5.98 13.56 -19.39
C VAL A 118 4.52 13.11 -19.41
N TRP A 119 4.26 11.79 -19.45
CA TRP A 119 2.90 11.26 -19.48
C TRP A 119 2.09 11.62 -18.24
N SER A 120 2.71 11.57 -17.06
CA SER A 120 2.04 11.89 -15.79
C SER A 120 1.63 13.36 -15.71
N LEU A 121 2.46 14.29 -16.16
CA LEU A 121 2.18 15.74 -16.12
C LEU A 121 1.41 16.25 -17.34
N SER A 122 1.25 15.42 -18.39
CA SER A 122 0.60 15.83 -19.64
C SER A 122 -0.79 16.42 -19.45
N ARG A 123 -1.57 15.87 -18.51
CA ARG A 123 -2.93 16.36 -18.22
C ARG A 123 -2.93 17.72 -17.54
N LEU A 124 -2.00 17.96 -16.61
CA LEU A 124 -1.82 19.25 -15.95
C LEU A 124 -1.41 20.31 -16.99
N ALA A 125 -0.41 20.01 -17.82
CA ALA A 125 0.04 20.91 -18.88
C ALA A 125 -1.10 21.30 -19.85
N THR A 126 -1.94 20.34 -20.28
CA THR A 126 -3.09 20.65 -21.14
C THR A 126 -4.13 21.52 -20.43
N TYR A 127 -4.36 21.31 -19.12
CA TYR A 127 -5.27 22.15 -18.34
C TYR A 127 -4.74 23.58 -18.21
N CYS A 128 -3.45 23.74 -17.90
CA CYS A 128 -2.78 25.04 -17.82
C CYS A 128 -2.81 25.77 -19.17
N ALA A 129 -2.45 25.08 -20.27
CA ALA A 129 -2.47 25.65 -21.62
C ALA A 129 -3.87 26.15 -22.02
N TRP A 130 -4.93 25.42 -21.66
CA TRP A 130 -6.30 25.87 -21.90
C TRP A 130 -6.64 27.18 -21.15
N ARG A 131 -6.03 27.40 -19.98
CA ARG A 131 -6.20 28.62 -19.18
C ARG A 131 -5.17 29.70 -19.49
N GLY A 132 -4.31 29.50 -20.49
CA GLY A 132 -3.24 30.43 -20.82
C GLY A 132 -2.06 30.44 -19.84
N LEU A 133 -2.00 29.50 -18.90
CA LEU A 133 -0.97 29.41 -17.87
C LEU A 133 0.29 28.72 -18.41
N GLN A 134 1.45 29.33 -18.15
CA GLN A 134 2.79 28.80 -18.44
C GLN A 134 3.32 27.98 -17.26
N PRO A 135 4.43 27.23 -17.42
CA PRO A 135 5.06 26.51 -16.30
C PRO A 135 5.39 27.40 -15.09
N ALA A 136 5.79 28.66 -15.33
CA ALA A 136 6.11 29.62 -14.27
C ALA A 136 4.89 30.02 -13.42
N ASP A 137 3.67 29.91 -13.97
CA ASP A 137 2.42 30.28 -13.30
C ASP A 137 1.85 29.14 -12.45
N VAL A 138 2.50 27.97 -12.42
CA VAL A 138 2.01 26.78 -11.72
C VAL A 138 2.28 26.91 -10.22
N THR A 139 1.22 27.22 -9.46
CA THR A 139 1.24 27.37 -8.00
C THR A 139 0.35 26.33 -7.31
N ASP A 140 0.33 26.35 -5.97
CA ASP A 140 -0.53 25.49 -5.16
C ASP A 140 -2.02 25.80 -5.38
N GLU A 141 -2.37 27.07 -5.63
CA GLU A 141 -3.72 27.50 -6.00
C GLU A 141 -4.14 26.87 -7.33
N VAL A 142 -3.25 26.87 -8.33
CA VAL A 142 -3.51 26.22 -9.63
C VAL A 142 -3.71 24.71 -9.44
N MET A 143 -2.94 24.08 -8.55
CA MET A 143 -3.10 22.66 -8.23
C MET A 143 -4.43 22.36 -7.53
N ALA A 144 -4.89 23.23 -6.62
CA ALA A 144 -6.19 23.11 -5.97
C ALA A 144 -7.35 23.26 -6.99
N GLU A 145 -7.27 24.26 -7.87
CA GLU A 145 -8.25 24.47 -8.95
C GLU A 145 -8.25 23.29 -9.94
N PHE A 146 -7.07 22.76 -10.26
CA PHE A 146 -6.93 21.58 -11.10
C PHE A 146 -7.51 20.33 -10.44
N GLN A 147 -7.31 20.14 -9.13
CA GLN A 147 -7.91 19.04 -8.38
C GLN A 147 -9.44 19.11 -8.45
N ASN A 148 -10.03 20.29 -8.20
CA ASN A 148 -11.47 20.51 -8.33
C ASN A 148 -11.97 20.24 -9.75
N TYR A 149 -11.20 20.65 -10.76
CA TYR A 149 -11.48 20.35 -12.16
C TYR A 149 -11.52 18.83 -12.43
N LEU A 150 -10.57 18.07 -11.89
CA LEU A 150 -10.51 16.62 -12.02
C LEU A 150 -11.63 15.94 -11.24
N ASP A 151 -11.92 16.40 -10.03
CA ASP A 151 -12.90 15.76 -9.15
C ASP A 151 -14.31 15.75 -9.76
N ALA A 152 -14.70 16.85 -10.40
CA ALA A 152 -15.97 16.94 -11.11
C ALA A 152 -16.06 16.07 -12.39
N ARG A 153 -14.96 15.46 -12.87
CA ARG A 153 -14.89 14.84 -14.22
C ARG A 153 -14.35 13.40 -14.24
N LEU A 154 -13.48 13.04 -13.30
CA LEU A 154 -12.70 11.81 -13.37
C LEU A 154 -13.43 10.67 -12.66
N LEU A 155 -13.81 9.65 -13.42
CA LEU A 155 -14.52 8.46 -12.90
C LEU A 155 -13.60 7.34 -12.39
N THR A 156 -12.28 7.50 -12.55
CA THR A 156 -11.31 6.42 -12.33
C THR A 156 -10.41 6.72 -11.15
N LYS A 157 -9.25 7.33 -11.39
CA LYS A 157 -8.28 7.63 -10.34
C LYS A 157 -8.84 8.67 -9.38
N ASP A 158 -8.47 8.53 -8.12
CA ASP A 158 -8.66 9.54 -7.08
C ASP A 158 -7.87 10.83 -7.43
N PRO A 159 -8.55 11.97 -7.63
CA PRO A 159 -7.92 13.26 -7.97
C PRO A 159 -6.87 13.70 -6.95
N THR A 160 -7.10 13.50 -5.65
CA THR A 160 -6.17 13.92 -4.60
C THR A 160 -4.86 13.16 -4.71
N LYS A 161 -4.92 11.84 -4.89
CA LYS A 161 -3.73 11.01 -5.10
C LYS A 161 -3.02 11.37 -6.40
N LEU A 162 -3.77 11.62 -7.47
CA LEU A 162 -3.22 11.99 -8.76
C LEU A 162 -2.49 13.35 -8.72
N CYS A 163 -3.09 14.37 -8.11
CA CYS A 163 -2.47 15.69 -7.94
C CYS A 163 -1.21 15.62 -7.07
N LYS A 164 -1.23 14.80 -6.01
CA LYS A 164 -0.04 14.53 -5.20
C LYS A 164 1.09 13.87 -5.99
N GLU A 165 0.79 12.84 -6.79
CA GLU A 165 1.78 12.21 -7.68
C GLU A 165 2.35 13.22 -8.68
N MET A 166 1.50 14.07 -9.27
CA MET A 166 1.94 15.12 -10.19
C MET A 166 2.84 16.16 -9.51
N ALA A 167 2.48 16.66 -8.33
CA ALA A 167 3.29 17.61 -7.57
C ALA A 167 4.68 17.05 -7.24
N GLN A 168 4.76 15.76 -6.88
CA GLN A 168 6.03 15.07 -6.63
C GLN A 168 6.91 14.99 -7.89
N ILE A 169 6.31 14.63 -9.04
CA ILE A 169 7.03 14.54 -10.30
C ILE A 169 7.51 15.94 -10.74
N TRP A 170 6.65 16.96 -10.65
CA TRP A 170 6.98 18.35 -10.91
C TRP A 170 8.18 18.80 -10.09
N ASN A 171 8.10 18.69 -8.76
CA ASN A 171 9.18 19.05 -7.85
C ASN A 171 10.46 18.27 -8.12
N GLY A 172 10.34 17.01 -8.52
CA GLY A 172 11.47 16.17 -8.90
C GLY A 172 12.18 16.63 -10.18
N ILE A 173 11.46 17.16 -11.17
CA ILE A 173 12.06 17.75 -12.38
C ILE A 173 12.70 19.09 -12.03
N VAL A 174 11.95 19.98 -11.37
CA VAL A 174 12.40 21.33 -10.97
C VAL A 174 13.68 21.26 -10.14
N LYS A 175 13.70 20.40 -9.12
CA LYS A 175 14.85 20.27 -8.22
C LYS A 175 16.10 19.70 -8.91
N ARG A 176 15.95 18.69 -9.78
CA ARG A 176 17.10 18.00 -10.38
C ARG A 176 17.77 18.80 -11.50
N ASN A 177 17.00 19.64 -12.18
CA ASN A 177 17.47 20.47 -13.28
C ASN A 177 17.63 21.95 -12.88
N ASP A 178 17.54 22.26 -11.58
CA ASP A 178 17.66 23.62 -11.03
C ASP A 178 16.78 24.66 -11.76
N LEU A 179 15.55 24.29 -12.11
CA LEU A 179 14.65 25.16 -12.87
C LEU A 179 14.09 26.27 -11.96
N PRO A 180 13.89 27.50 -12.48
CA PRO A 180 13.41 28.64 -11.72
C PRO A 180 11.87 28.62 -11.53
N PHE A 181 11.31 27.47 -11.15
CA PHE A 181 9.87 27.30 -10.96
C PHE A 181 9.52 27.01 -9.50
N THR A 182 8.34 27.47 -9.10
CA THR A 182 7.80 27.22 -7.75
C THR A 182 7.65 25.73 -7.50
N ARG A 183 8.11 25.28 -6.33
CA ARG A 183 7.89 23.90 -5.88
C ARG A 183 6.51 23.80 -5.25
N LEU A 184 5.74 22.82 -5.70
CA LEU A 184 4.37 22.58 -5.27
C LEU A 184 4.33 21.90 -3.89
N SER A 185 3.45 22.40 -3.02
CA SER A 185 3.10 21.75 -1.78
C SER A 185 2.28 20.48 -2.05
N TYR A 186 2.47 19.50 -1.20
CA TYR A 186 1.64 18.30 -1.17
C TYR A 186 1.66 17.73 0.24
N GLU A 187 0.57 17.09 0.63
CA GLU A 187 0.53 16.36 1.90
C GLU A 187 1.58 15.26 1.89
N LYS A 188 2.65 15.44 2.65
CA LYS A 188 3.61 14.37 2.93
C LYS A 188 2.82 13.24 3.61
N GLY A 189 3.01 12.01 3.15
CA GLY A 189 2.38 10.87 3.81
C GLY A 189 2.73 10.89 5.30
N GLY A 190 1.72 10.70 6.16
CA GLY A 190 1.79 10.81 7.61
C GLY A 190 2.66 9.77 8.30
N ARG A 191 3.93 9.66 7.92
CA ARG A 191 4.94 9.11 8.82
C ARG A 191 5.30 10.24 9.76
N HIS A 192 4.56 10.33 10.86
CA HIS A 192 5.00 11.10 12.02
C HIS A 192 6.45 10.71 12.32
N ARG A 193 7.37 11.65 12.19
CA ARG A 193 8.78 11.41 12.43
C ARG A 193 9.08 11.84 13.84
N CYS A 194 9.29 10.87 14.72
CA CYS A 194 9.75 11.13 16.07
C CYS A 194 11.12 11.82 16.04
N ARG A 195 11.34 12.74 16.98
CA ARG A 195 12.66 13.32 17.26
C ARG A 195 13.75 12.23 17.31
N PRO A 196 14.97 12.51 16.83
CA PRO A 196 16.09 11.60 16.98
C PRO A 196 16.47 11.44 18.45
N LEU A 197 17.02 10.28 18.83
CA LEU A 197 17.48 10.04 20.21
C LEU A 197 18.53 11.07 20.67
N SER A 198 19.31 11.62 19.74
CA SER A 198 20.26 12.69 19.98
C SER A 198 19.66 14.00 20.51
N THR A 199 18.33 14.14 20.54
CA THR A 199 17.63 15.29 21.12
C THR A 199 17.54 15.21 22.64
N TYR A 200 17.62 14.00 23.21
CA TYR A 200 17.50 13.77 24.65
C TYR A 200 18.89 13.74 25.30
N PRO A 201 19.00 13.96 26.63
CA PRO A 201 20.26 13.90 27.35
C PRO A 201 21.05 12.61 27.13
N GLU A 202 22.39 12.73 27.08
CA GLU A 202 23.30 11.59 26.92
C GLU A 202 23.06 10.46 27.94
N PRO A 203 22.78 10.72 29.23
CA PRO A 203 22.53 9.64 30.20
C PRO A 203 21.35 8.75 29.82
N LEU A 204 20.25 9.33 29.32
CA LEU A 204 19.10 8.56 28.86
C LEU A 204 19.45 7.77 27.60
N GLN A 205 20.19 8.37 26.66
CA GLN A 205 20.61 7.68 25.45
C GLN A 205 21.47 6.45 25.77
N ALA A 206 22.45 6.61 26.68
CA ALA A 206 23.32 5.53 27.13
C ALA A 206 22.51 4.41 27.79
N GLU A 207 21.60 4.75 28.71
CA GLU A 207 20.74 3.76 29.37
C GLU A 207 19.87 2.98 28.38
N ILE A 208 19.29 3.66 27.38
CA ILE A 208 18.53 3.01 26.31
C ILE A 208 19.42 2.04 25.52
N GLN A 209 20.66 2.41 25.19
CA GLN A 209 21.57 1.52 24.47
C GLN A 209 21.96 0.30 25.31
N THR A 210 22.24 0.49 26.60
CA THR A 210 22.49 -0.63 27.54
C THR A 210 21.31 -1.60 27.55
N TYR A 211 20.08 -1.10 27.71
CA TYR A 211 18.88 -1.93 27.67
C TYR A 211 18.72 -2.66 26.33
N LEU A 212 18.97 -1.98 25.20
CA LEU A 212 18.90 -2.62 23.88
C LEU A 212 20.01 -3.67 23.67
N GLY A 213 21.18 -3.54 24.32
CA GLY A 213 22.25 -4.53 24.31
C GLY A 213 21.91 -5.76 25.14
N GLN A 214 21.27 -5.57 26.30
CA GLN A 214 20.71 -6.66 27.11
C GLN A 214 19.69 -7.49 26.35
N LEU A 215 18.82 -6.84 25.57
CA LEU A 215 17.86 -7.55 24.72
C LEU A 215 18.51 -8.33 23.57
N ARG A 216 19.73 -7.97 23.16
CA ARG A 216 20.50 -8.68 22.12
C ARG A 216 21.39 -9.79 22.67
N HIS A 217 21.60 -9.82 24.00
CA HIS A 217 22.67 -10.59 24.64
C HIS A 217 24.06 -10.22 24.10
N ASP A 218 24.35 -8.92 24.02
CA ASP A 218 25.69 -8.45 23.61
C ASP A 218 26.79 -8.93 24.59
N ASP A 219 26.44 -9.09 25.88
CA ASP A 219 27.23 -9.82 26.87
C ASP A 219 26.52 -11.15 27.21
N PRO A 220 27.12 -12.32 26.93
CA PRO A 220 26.52 -13.63 27.20
C PRO A 220 26.43 -13.98 28.70
N PHE A 221 27.13 -13.25 29.57
CA PHE A 221 27.09 -13.47 31.02
C PHE A 221 26.17 -12.48 31.75
N ASP A 222 25.61 -11.49 31.06
CA ASP A 222 24.62 -10.58 31.65
C ASP A 222 23.26 -11.29 31.80
N THR A 223 22.91 -11.59 33.05
CA THR A 223 21.64 -12.23 33.42
C THR A 223 20.47 -11.25 33.56
N SER A 224 20.70 -9.96 33.27
CA SER A 224 19.67 -8.91 33.34
C SER A 224 18.70 -8.94 32.15
N GLY A 225 19.09 -9.61 31.06
CA GLY A 225 18.28 -9.77 29.84
C GLY A 225 17.22 -10.90 29.92
N PRO A 226 16.41 -11.06 28.87
CA PRO A 226 15.51 -12.20 28.72
C PRO A 226 16.27 -13.52 28.57
N GLU A 227 15.62 -14.68 28.74
CA GLU A 227 16.27 -16.00 28.59
C GLU A 227 16.87 -16.23 27.21
N GLU A 228 16.23 -15.70 26.15
CA GLU A 228 16.71 -15.77 24.77
C GLU A 228 16.84 -14.36 24.17
N ALA A 229 17.91 -14.16 23.39
CA ALA A 229 18.13 -12.92 22.66
C ALA A 229 16.95 -12.59 21.73
N LEU A 230 16.53 -11.33 21.74
CA LEU A 230 15.50 -10.86 20.83
C LEU A 230 16.06 -10.76 19.41
N ARG A 231 15.24 -11.14 18.44
CA ARG A 231 15.53 -10.94 17.01
C ARG A 231 15.84 -9.45 16.73
N PRO A 232 16.76 -9.12 15.81
CA PRO A 232 17.11 -7.73 15.49
C PRO A 232 15.93 -6.81 15.15
N THR A 233 14.90 -7.36 14.48
CA THR A 233 13.67 -6.62 14.17
C THR A 233 12.86 -6.26 15.42
N SER A 234 12.85 -7.12 16.44
CA SER A 234 12.16 -6.88 17.71
C SER A 234 12.89 -5.79 18.50
N VAL A 235 14.22 -5.84 18.55
CA VAL A 235 15.05 -4.79 19.20
C VAL A 235 14.85 -3.44 18.51
N ARG A 236 14.88 -3.40 17.17
CA ARG A 236 14.56 -2.19 16.39
C ARG A 236 13.16 -1.63 16.72
N ASN A 237 12.17 -2.50 16.92
CA ASN A 237 10.83 -2.07 17.28
C ASN A 237 10.78 -1.48 18.70
N VAL A 238 11.52 -2.07 19.66
CA VAL A 238 11.65 -1.54 21.03
C VAL A 238 12.24 -0.13 21.01
N GLU A 239 13.33 0.08 20.28
CA GLU A 239 13.92 1.42 20.11
C GLU A 239 12.92 2.40 19.47
N ALA A 240 12.20 1.96 18.44
CA ALA A 240 11.17 2.78 17.80
C ALA A 240 10.00 3.10 18.74
N HIS A 241 9.60 2.19 19.63
CA HIS A 241 8.55 2.44 20.63
C HIS A 241 9.01 3.47 21.66
N LEU A 242 10.24 3.34 22.17
CA LEU A 242 10.84 4.32 23.09
C LEU A 242 10.89 5.71 22.45
N ARG A 243 11.36 5.82 21.20
CA ARG A 243 11.36 7.09 20.47
C ARG A 243 9.98 7.69 20.28
N GLN A 244 8.97 6.86 19.99
CA GLN A 244 7.57 7.31 19.85
C GLN A 244 7.01 7.81 21.17
N PHE A 245 7.33 7.12 22.26
CA PHE A 245 6.92 7.50 23.61
C PHE A 245 7.55 8.82 24.05
N LEU A 246 8.89 8.93 23.98
CA LEU A 246 9.62 10.14 24.37
C LEU A 246 9.21 11.36 23.54
N ASP A 247 9.00 11.18 22.25
CA ASP A 247 8.58 12.25 21.35
C ASP A 247 7.16 12.76 21.66
N ALA A 248 6.26 11.84 22.01
CA ALA A 248 4.92 12.20 22.45
C ALA A 248 4.91 12.85 23.83
N LEU A 249 5.79 12.41 24.74
CA LEU A 249 5.97 13.03 26.05
C LEU A 249 6.50 14.47 25.91
N ALA A 250 7.45 14.69 25.01
CA ALA A 250 7.97 16.03 24.73
C ALA A 250 6.92 16.97 24.13
N GLU A 251 6.03 16.45 23.28
CA GLU A 251 4.91 17.21 22.73
C GLU A 251 3.81 17.46 23.78
N ALA A 252 3.69 16.62 24.81
CA ALA A 252 2.80 16.83 25.94
C ALA A 252 3.27 17.94 26.90
N GLY A 253 4.46 18.52 26.68
CA GLY A 253 5.00 19.65 27.44
C GLY A 253 6.21 19.31 28.31
N GLU A 254 6.65 18.07 28.37
CA GLU A 254 7.88 17.71 29.09
C GLU A 254 9.12 18.16 28.31
N GLU A 255 10.00 18.93 28.97
CA GLU A 255 11.23 19.40 28.34
C GLU A 255 12.16 18.23 28.02
N PRO A 256 12.60 18.05 26.76
CA PRO A 256 13.50 16.93 26.39
C PRO A 256 14.76 16.88 27.24
N THR A 257 15.30 18.04 27.63
CA THR A 257 16.50 18.16 28.49
C THR A 257 16.29 17.66 29.92
N GLY A 258 15.04 17.62 30.39
CA GLY A 258 14.65 17.09 31.70
C GLY A 258 14.58 15.55 31.74
N MET A 259 14.47 14.90 30.58
CA MET A 259 14.32 13.44 30.44
C MET A 259 15.67 12.73 30.59
N LYS A 260 16.14 12.54 31.83
CA LYS A 260 17.52 12.07 32.11
C LYS A 260 17.69 10.56 32.23
N SER A 261 16.62 9.79 32.48
CA SER A 261 16.67 8.34 32.65
C SER A 261 15.34 7.66 32.34
N LEU A 262 15.36 6.34 32.12
CA LEU A 262 14.16 5.54 31.93
C LEU A 262 13.27 5.56 33.18
N ALA A 263 13.87 5.59 34.38
CA ALA A 263 13.10 5.73 35.62
C ALA A 263 12.33 7.06 35.70
N ASN A 264 12.93 8.15 35.18
CA ASN A 264 12.30 9.46 35.15
C ASN A 264 11.15 9.54 34.13
N VAL A 265 11.29 8.88 32.97
CA VAL A 265 10.27 8.98 31.92
C VAL A 265 9.20 7.89 31.97
N VAL A 266 9.51 6.67 32.41
CA VAL A 266 8.57 5.53 32.41
C VAL A 266 7.73 5.52 33.69
N THR A 267 6.86 6.52 33.83
CA THR A 267 5.90 6.65 34.92
C THR A 267 4.46 6.51 34.40
N ALA A 268 3.51 6.18 35.29
CA ALA A 268 2.10 6.04 34.88
C ALA A 268 1.51 7.36 34.38
N GLU A 269 1.94 8.49 34.95
CA GLU A 269 1.53 9.83 34.52
C GLU A 269 2.07 10.18 33.13
N ASN A 270 3.37 10.01 32.91
CA ASN A 270 4.01 10.28 31.63
C ASN A 270 3.45 9.37 30.51
N MET A 271 3.16 8.11 30.83
CA MET A 271 2.47 7.21 29.90
C MET A 271 1.09 7.74 29.51
N LYS A 272 0.29 8.24 30.46
CA LYS A 272 -1.02 8.84 30.15
C LYS A 272 -0.87 10.07 29.26
N ALA A 273 0.06 10.97 29.60
CA ALA A 273 0.32 12.19 28.83
C ALA A 273 0.75 11.87 27.37
N ALA A 274 1.75 11.01 27.21
CA ALA A 274 2.23 10.59 25.90
C ALA A 274 1.17 9.86 25.08
N PHE A 275 0.36 8.98 25.70
CA PHE A 275 -0.69 8.28 24.95
C PHE A 275 -1.83 9.20 24.50
N ARG A 276 -2.17 10.27 25.24
CA ARG A 276 -3.14 11.27 24.77
C ARG A 276 -2.66 11.94 23.48
N VAL A 277 -1.41 12.40 23.47
CA VAL A 277 -0.78 12.97 22.26
C VAL A 277 -0.78 11.98 21.10
N ILE A 278 -0.42 10.71 21.35
CA ILE A 278 -0.43 9.67 20.30
C ILE A 278 -1.86 9.44 19.75
N MET A 279 -2.88 9.53 20.59
CA MET A 279 -4.28 9.41 20.16
C MET A 279 -4.73 10.63 19.37
N GLU A 280 -4.35 11.85 19.78
CA GLU A 280 -4.66 13.10 19.06
C GLU A 280 -4.03 13.15 17.66
N ARG A 281 -2.86 12.54 17.48
CA ARG A 281 -2.21 12.40 16.17
C ARG A 281 -2.97 11.47 15.21
N ALA A 282 -3.87 10.64 15.71
CA ALA A 282 -4.59 9.67 14.89
C ALA A 282 -5.82 10.31 14.23
N PRO A 283 -6.13 9.98 12.96
CA PRO A 283 -7.31 10.52 12.26
C PRO A 283 -8.63 9.89 12.74
N SER A 284 -8.64 9.20 13.87
CA SER A 284 -9.79 8.45 14.38
C SER A 284 -9.79 8.49 15.90
N ASP A 285 -10.98 8.59 16.48
CA ASP A 285 -11.21 8.54 17.93
C ASP A 285 -10.91 7.16 18.56
N LYS A 286 -10.52 6.17 17.75
CA LYS A 286 -10.13 4.85 18.24
C LYS A 286 -8.67 4.84 18.68
N ILE A 287 -8.41 4.17 19.78
CA ILE A 287 -7.05 3.94 20.29
C ILE A 287 -6.20 3.28 19.19
N PRO A 288 -5.08 3.92 18.76
CA PRO A 288 -4.21 3.34 17.74
C PRO A 288 -3.63 2.00 18.20
N PRO A 289 -3.57 0.96 17.33
CA PRO A 289 -2.97 -0.33 17.68
C PRO A 289 -1.51 -0.24 18.15
N ALA A 290 -0.79 0.81 17.73
CA ALA A 290 0.58 1.08 18.16
C ALA A 290 0.68 1.30 19.69
N CYS A 291 -0.34 1.89 20.32
CA CYS A 291 -0.33 2.17 21.76
C CYS A 291 -0.17 0.89 22.58
N ASN A 292 -0.82 -0.21 22.16
CA ASN A 292 -0.67 -1.50 22.83
C ASN A 292 0.77 -2.02 22.80
N ASN A 293 1.46 -1.89 21.67
CA ASN A 293 2.84 -2.36 21.52
C ASN A 293 3.83 -1.46 22.28
N ILE A 294 3.63 -0.14 22.25
CA ILE A 294 4.42 0.81 23.04
C ILE A 294 4.22 0.51 24.53
N ALA A 295 2.99 0.37 25.01
CA ALA A 295 2.70 0.05 26.41
C ALA A 295 3.28 -1.29 26.84
N ALA A 296 3.28 -2.31 25.96
CA ALA A 296 3.92 -3.58 26.25
C ALA A 296 5.44 -3.44 26.43
N THR A 297 6.10 -2.64 25.60
CA THR A 297 7.53 -2.30 25.76
C THR A 297 7.79 -1.56 27.07
N LEU A 298 7.00 -0.55 27.41
CA LEU A 298 7.16 0.21 28.64
C LEU A 298 6.94 -0.64 29.90
N VAL A 299 5.97 -1.56 29.87
CA VAL A 299 5.78 -2.57 30.95
C VAL A 299 6.99 -3.49 31.09
N ALA A 300 7.57 -3.94 29.97
CA ALA A 300 8.75 -4.80 30.02
C ALA A 300 9.96 -4.06 30.64
N ILE A 301 10.14 -2.78 30.30
CA ILE A 301 11.17 -1.91 30.90
C ILE A 301 10.91 -1.74 32.40
N ALA A 302 9.70 -1.34 32.78
CA ALA A 302 9.30 -1.14 34.18
C ALA A 302 9.54 -2.38 35.04
N ARG A 303 9.22 -3.57 34.51
CA ARG A 303 9.35 -4.83 35.24
C ARG A 303 10.78 -5.38 35.28
N HIS A 304 11.47 -5.44 34.14
CA HIS A 304 12.70 -6.21 34.02
C HIS A 304 13.96 -5.35 34.10
N HIS A 305 13.91 -4.12 33.59
CA HIS A 305 15.05 -3.19 33.62
C HIS A 305 15.03 -2.33 34.89
N LEU A 306 13.92 -1.65 35.15
CA LEU A 306 13.77 -0.75 36.31
C LEU A 306 13.44 -1.49 37.60
N LYS A 307 12.90 -2.71 37.50
CA LYS A 307 12.49 -3.55 38.64
C LYS A 307 11.63 -2.78 39.66
N LEU A 308 10.64 -2.05 39.14
CA LEU A 308 9.74 -1.23 39.95
C LEU A 308 9.02 -2.07 41.02
N SER A 309 8.62 -1.42 42.11
CA SER A 309 7.81 -2.07 43.15
C SER A 309 6.49 -2.59 42.57
N GLU A 310 5.90 -3.61 43.21
CA GLU A 310 4.59 -4.15 42.81
C GLU A 310 3.49 -3.06 42.78
N LEU A 311 3.59 -2.06 43.66
CA LEU A 311 2.67 -0.94 43.72
C LEU A 311 2.79 -0.05 42.47
N ASP A 312 4.01 0.38 42.14
CA ASP A 312 4.24 1.25 40.97
C ASP A 312 3.97 0.51 39.65
N LEU A 313 4.35 -0.78 39.57
CA LEU A 313 4.11 -1.60 38.39
C LEU A 313 2.60 -1.79 38.13
N LYS A 314 1.78 -1.87 39.20
CA LYS A 314 0.32 -1.95 39.08
C LYS A 314 -0.27 -0.72 38.39
N GLU A 315 0.26 0.47 38.64
CA GLU A 315 -0.19 1.70 37.99
C GLU A 315 0.14 1.69 36.49
N ILE A 316 1.36 1.29 36.13
CA ILE A 316 1.80 1.14 34.73
C ILE A 316 0.92 0.12 33.99
N LEU A 317 0.63 -1.02 34.62
CA LEU A 317 -0.26 -2.06 34.07
C LEU A 317 -1.69 -1.55 33.88
N ALA A 318 -2.19 -0.69 34.77
CA ALA A 318 -3.50 -0.06 34.63
C ALA A 318 -3.56 0.82 33.36
N VAL A 319 -2.51 1.61 33.08
CA VAL A 319 -2.42 2.40 31.85
C VAL A 319 -2.40 1.50 30.61
N LYS A 320 -1.59 0.43 30.63
CA LYS A 320 -1.57 -0.56 29.53
C LYS A 320 -2.96 -1.13 29.28
N LYS A 321 -3.72 -1.47 30.33
CA LYS A 321 -5.07 -2.03 30.20
C LYS A 321 -6.04 -1.10 29.47
N VAL A 322 -5.91 0.21 29.67
CA VAL A 322 -6.73 1.24 28.99
C VAL A 322 -6.42 1.30 27.50
N VAL A 323 -5.12 1.28 27.13
CA VAL A 323 -4.69 1.40 25.72
C VAL A 323 -4.64 0.07 24.97
N GLN A 324 -4.89 -1.04 25.67
CA GLN A 324 -4.84 -2.37 25.09
C GLN A 324 -6.01 -2.58 24.14
N THR A 325 -5.71 -2.69 22.85
CA THR A 325 -6.67 -3.20 21.85
C THR A 325 -6.67 -4.73 21.89
N LYS A 326 -7.84 -5.35 22.11
CA LYS A 326 -8.03 -6.81 22.03
C LYS A 326 -8.87 -7.17 20.79
N PRO A 327 -8.30 -7.14 19.58
CA PRO A 327 -9.05 -7.54 18.39
C PRO A 327 -9.45 -9.02 18.50
N ARG A 328 -10.73 -9.33 18.29
CA ARG A 328 -11.20 -10.70 18.09
C ARG A 328 -11.06 -11.06 16.61
N GLY A 329 -10.22 -12.05 16.31
CA GLY A 329 -9.99 -12.51 14.94
C GLY A 329 -9.20 -11.52 14.08
N MET A 330 -9.47 -11.53 12.77
CA MET A 330 -8.77 -10.69 11.81
C MET A 330 -9.26 -9.24 11.87
N SER A 331 -8.37 -8.30 11.50
CA SER A 331 -8.80 -6.93 11.26
C SER A 331 -9.81 -6.87 10.11
N ALA A 332 -10.69 -5.87 10.11
CA ALA A 332 -11.65 -5.65 9.01
C ALA A 332 -10.94 -5.64 7.65
N LYS A 333 -9.83 -4.91 7.53
CA LYS A 333 -8.98 -4.90 6.33
C LYS A 333 -8.55 -6.29 5.85
N ASN A 334 -8.12 -7.15 6.75
CA ASN A 334 -7.69 -8.51 6.39
C ASN A 334 -8.89 -9.40 6.03
N SER A 335 -9.99 -9.28 6.79
CA SER A 335 -11.23 -10.02 6.51
C SER A 335 -11.82 -9.64 5.16
N ASP A 336 -11.94 -8.34 4.86
CA ASP A 336 -12.46 -7.81 3.59
C ASP A 336 -11.59 -8.27 2.42
N ARG A 337 -10.26 -8.28 2.60
CA ARG A 337 -9.35 -8.78 1.57
C ARG A 337 -9.54 -10.28 1.32
N LEU A 338 -9.82 -11.08 2.34
CA LEU A 338 -10.05 -12.52 2.18
C LEU A 338 -11.47 -12.86 1.70
N ALA A 339 -12.44 -11.98 1.91
CA ALA A 339 -13.84 -12.19 1.54
C ALA A 339 -14.03 -12.50 0.04
N GLN A 340 -13.13 -12.06 -0.84
CA GLN A 340 -13.16 -12.41 -2.27
C GLN A 340 -13.05 -13.92 -2.54
N PHE A 341 -12.47 -14.70 -1.62
CA PHE A 341 -12.33 -16.15 -1.73
C PHE A 341 -13.53 -16.92 -1.16
N ASN A 342 -14.59 -16.23 -0.70
CA ASN A 342 -15.90 -16.84 -0.47
C ASN A 342 -16.57 -17.24 -1.80
N ASP A 343 -16.14 -16.64 -2.90
CA ASP A 343 -16.51 -17.02 -4.26
C ASP A 343 -15.59 -18.12 -4.78
N TRP A 344 -16.16 -19.28 -5.08
CA TRP A 344 -15.45 -20.46 -5.56
C TRP A 344 -14.71 -20.22 -6.89
N GLU A 345 -15.21 -19.33 -7.77
CA GLU A 345 -14.48 -19.01 -9.00
C GLU A 345 -13.12 -18.36 -8.70
N ASN A 346 -13.05 -17.51 -7.67
CA ASN A 346 -11.78 -16.88 -7.28
C ASN A 346 -10.82 -17.89 -6.65
N VAL A 347 -11.34 -18.91 -5.95
CA VAL A 347 -10.54 -20.04 -5.47
C VAL A 347 -9.95 -20.83 -6.64
N LEU A 348 -10.76 -21.15 -7.65
CA LEU A 348 -10.27 -21.85 -8.85
C LEU A 348 -9.23 -21.02 -9.61
N ARG A 349 -9.44 -19.71 -9.73
CA ARG A 349 -8.49 -18.78 -10.37
C ARG A 349 -7.14 -18.78 -9.64
N ILE A 350 -7.10 -18.64 -8.31
CA ILE A 350 -5.83 -18.62 -7.57
C ILE A 350 -5.12 -19.99 -7.61
N VAL A 351 -5.87 -21.09 -7.55
CA VAL A 351 -5.32 -22.46 -7.65
C VAL A 351 -4.77 -22.75 -9.05
N GLY A 352 -5.40 -22.22 -10.10
CA GLY A 352 -4.96 -22.35 -11.49
C GLY A 352 -3.84 -21.39 -11.88
N LEU A 353 -3.71 -20.25 -11.20
CA LEU A 353 -2.80 -19.16 -11.54
C LEU A 353 -1.33 -19.57 -11.75
N PRO A 354 -0.74 -20.50 -10.96
CA PRO A 354 0.62 -20.97 -11.23
C PRO A 354 0.83 -21.55 -12.63
N ALA A 355 -0.14 -22.33 -13.15
CA ALA A 355 -0.02 -22.90 -14.48
C ALA A 355 -0.15 -21.79 -15.55
N THR A 356 -1.14 -20.92 -15.41
CA THR A 356 -1.35 -19.79 -16.33
C THR A 356 -0.11 -18.89 -16.43
N LEU A 357 0.50 -18.54 -15.30
CA LEU A 357 1.71 -17.72 -15.28
C LEU A 357 2.92 -18.43 -15.90
N MET A 358 3.06 -19.74 -15.71
CA MET A 358 4.14 -20.51 -16.35
C MET A 358 3.93 -20.60 -17.87
N ASP A 359 2.70 -20.83 -18.34
CA ASP A 359 2.37 -20.84 -19.77
C ASP A 359 2.66 -19.47 -20.41
N GLU A 360 2.34 -18.37 -19.72
CA GLU A 360 2.70 -17.02 -20.16
C GLU A 360 4.21 -16.80 -20.20
N ALA A 361 4.96 -17.37 -19.24
CA ALA A 361 6.42 -17.33 -19.24
C ALA A 361 6.99 -18.07 -20.45
N ASP A 362 6.47 -19.27 -20.74
CA ASP A 362 6.90 -20.11 -21.86
C ASP A 362 6.60 -19.50 -23.23
N ARG A 363 5.61 -18.60 -23.35
CA ARG A 363 5.38 -17.79 -24.56
C ARG A 363 6.39 -16.67 -24.77
N SER A 364 7.18 -16.32 -23.76
CA SER A 364 8.19 -15.25 -23.84
C SER A 364 9.43 -15.59 -23.01
N PRO A 365 10.12 -16.71 -23.34
CA PRO A 365 11.05 -17.36 -22.42
C PRO A 365 12.32 -16.54 -22.14
N HIS A 366 12.72 -15.69 -23.10
CA HIS A 366 13.91 -14.82 -22.98
C HIS A 366 13.61 -13.43 -22.44
N ALA A 367 12.34 -13.08 -22.26
CA ALA A 367 11.96 -11.78 -21.73
C ALA A 367 12.02 -11.79 -20.20
N ARG A 368 12.55 -10.71 -19.59
CA ARG A 368 12.52 -10.51 -18.13
C ARG A 368 11.10 -10.66 -17.56
N LYS A 369 10.09 -10.23 -18.33
CA LYS A 369 8.68 -10.43 -17.97
C LYS A 369 8.31 -11.91 -17.82
N GLY A 370 8.75 -12.77 -18.74
CA GLY A 370 8.51 -14.21 -18.67
C GLY A 370 9.18 -14.82 -17.44
N ALA A 371 10.44 -14.45 -17.17
CA ALA A 371 11.15 -14.88 -15.96
C ALA A 371 10.42 -14.48 -14.67
N LEU A 372 9.91 -13.24 -14.57
CA LEU A 372 9.11 -12.79 -13.43
C LEU A 372 7.77 -13.52 -13.31
N ASN A 373 7.11 -13.85 -14.43
CA ASN A 373 5.90 -14.67 -14.42
C ASN A 373 6.16 -16.07 -13.88
N ALA A 374 7.22 -16.74 -14.34
CA ALA A 374 7.63 -18.05 -13.83
C ALA A 374 8.01 -18.01 -12.34
N MET A 375 8.69 -16.94 -11.91
CA MET A 375 9.01 -16.70 -10.50
C MET A 375 7.74 -16.61 -9.64
N HIS A 376 6.77 -15.77 -10.06
CA HIS A 376 5.48 -15.66 -9.38
C HIS A 376 4.69 -16.97 -9.39
N ALA A 377 4.71 -17.71 -10.50
CA ALA A 377 4.06 -19.01 -10.62
C ALA A 377 4.53 -19.98 -9.53
N VAL A 378 5.85 -20.11 -9.38
CA VAL A 378 6.46 -21.00 -8.38
C VAL A 378 6.22 -20.49 -6.96
N ALA A 379 6.35 -19.19 -6.72
CA ALA A 379 6.07 -18.61 -5.40
C ALA A 379 4.64 -18.91 -4.93
N ILE A 380 3.65 -18.73 -5.82
CA ILE A 380 2.24 -19.02 -5.52
C ILE A 380 2.03 -20.53 -5.34
N ALA A 381 2.59 -21.37 -6.22
CA ALA A 381 2.47 -22.83 -6.11
C ALA A 381 3.03 -23.38 -4.78
N ILE A 382 4.17 -22.84 -4.33
CA ILE A 382 4.76 -23.16 -3.03
C ILE A 382 3.82 -22.74 -1.91
N LEU A 383 3.33 -21.49 -1.91
CA LEU A 383 2.43 -21.00 -0.85
C LEU A 383 1.11 -21.76 -0.76
N LEU A 384 0.58 -22.23 -1.89
CA LEU A 384 -0.62 -23.08 -1.92
C LEU A 384 -0.36 -24.49 -1.38
N SER A 385 0.86 -25.00 -1.49
CA SER A 385 1.23 -26.34 -1.02
C SER A 385 1.76 -26.32 0.43
N CYS A 386 2.42 -25.24 0.81
CA CYS A 386 3.11 -25.04 2.07
C CYS A 386 2.95 -23.57 2.49
N PRO A 387 1.84 -23.23 3.17
CA PRO A 387 1.61 -21.86 3.63
C PRO A 387 2.71 -21.43 4.59
N MET A 388 3.42 -20.36 4.24
CA MET A 388 4.51 -19.81 5.06
C MET A 388 4.51 -18.28 5.03
N ARG A 389 5.22 -17.66 5.97
CA ARG A 389 5.37 -16.20 6.03
C ARG A 389 6.20 -15.73 4.84
N ALA A 390 5.88 -14.55 4.30
CA ALA A 390 6.58 -13.98 3.15
C ALA A 390 8.10 -13.87 3.33
N LYS A 391 8.58 -13.61 4.56
CA LYS A 391 10.02 -13.61 4.89
C LYS A 391 10.66 -14.97 4.65
N ASN A 392 10.00 -16.06 5.03
CA ASN A 392 10.51 -17.42 4.85
C ASN A 392 10.53 -17.78 3.37
N LEU A 393 9.48 -17.43 2.62
CA LEU A 393 9.43 -17.65 1.17
C LEU A 393 10.56 -16.91 0.46
N ALA A 394 10.75 -15.62 0.76
CA ALA A 394 11.81 -14.80 0.16
C ALA A 394 13.22 -15.27 0.57
N GLY A 395 13.35 -15.89 1.74
CA GLY A 395 14.61 -16.48 2.23
C GLY A 395 14.87 -17.91 1.77
N LEU A 396 14.01 -18.51 0.93
CA LEU A 396 14.26 -19.85 0.40
C LEU A 396 15.57 -19.87 -0.38
N ASP A 397 16.34 -20.92 -0.18
CA ASP A 397 17.70 -21.05 -0.68
C ASP A 397 17.87 -22.46 -1.27
N LEU A 398 18.49 -22.54 -2.43
CA LEU A 398 18.63 -23.77 -3.21
C LEU A 398 19.47 -24.83 -2.51
N GLU A 399 20.45 -24.44 -1.71
CA GLU A 399 21.35 -25.39 -1.04
C GLU A 399 20.84 -25.75 0.36
N ARG A 400 20.29 -24.76 1.07
CA ARG A 400 19.85 -24.95 2.46
C ARG A 400 18.44 -25.51 2.57
N HIS A 401 17.51 -25.01 1.74
CA HIS A 401 16.08 -25.24 1.93
C HIS A 401 15.45 -26.19 0.92
N ILE A 402 16.08 -26.40 -0.23
CA ILE A 402 15.52 -27.18 -1.34
C ILE A 402 16.25 -28.51 -1.50
N LYS A 403 15.58 -29.61 -1.18
CA LYS A 403 16.11 -30.96 -1.36
C LYS A 403 15.55 -31.60 -2.62
N VAL A 404 16.43 -32.13 -3.47
CA VAL A 404 16.07 -32.77 -4.74
C VAL A 404 16.06 -34.28 -4.59
N HIS A 405 14.96 -34.91 -4.99
CA HIS A 405 14.82 -36.36 -5.07
C HIS A 405 14.59 -36.76 -6.53
N ARG A 406 15.51 -37.52 -7.11
CA ARG A 406 15.42 -38.01 -8.50
C ARG A 406 14.99 -39.47 -8.52
N SER A 407 14.07 -39.80 -9.42
CA SER A 407 13.64 -41.17 -9.72
C SER A 407 13.46 -41.29 -11.23
N GLY A 408 14.46 -41.84 -11.91
CA GLY A 408 14.55 -41.84 -13.37
C GLY A 408 14.47 -40.41 -13.94
N THR A 409 13.50 -40.18 -14.84
CA THR A 409 13.23 -38.85 -15.44
C THR A 409 12.43 -37.90 -14.54
N HIS A 410 11.93 -38.37 -13.39
CA HIS A 410 11.13 -37.57 -12.49
C HIS A 410 11.98 -36.87 -11.43
N THR A 411 11.83 -35.55 -11.33
CA THR A 411 12.41 -34.75 -10.24
C THR A 411 11.31 -34.32 -9.28
N ARG A 412 11.46 -34.67 -7.99
CA ARG A 412 10.62 -34.21 -6.89
C ARG A 412 11.44 -33.33 -5.95
N TYR A 413 10.79 -32.32 -5.40
CA TYR A 413 11.43 -31.41 -4.45
C TYR A 413 10.78 -31.50 -3.07
N THR A 414 11.59 -31.38 -2.03
CA THR A 414 11.15 -31.19 -0.65
C THR A 414 11.66 -29.83 -0.20
N ILE A 415 10.79 -29.04 0.44
CA ILE A 415 11.15 -27.78 1.08
C ILE A 415 11.32 -28.06 2.56
N ARG A 416 12.48 -27.70 3.13
CA ARG A 416 12.75 -27.79 4.56
C ARG A 416 13.30 -26.47 5.08
N ILE A 417 12.71 -25.95 6.15
CA ILE A 417 13.17 -24.76 6.86
C ILE A 417 13.27 -25.13 8.34
N GLU A 418 14.44 -24.93 8.93
CA GLU A 418 14.68 -25.28 10.33
C GLU A 418 13.92 -24.34 11.28
N GLY A 419 13.55 -24.84 12.44
CA GLY A 419 12.71 -24.15 13.42
C GLY A 419 13.23 -22.77 13.84
N ILE A 420 14.56 -22.63 13.95
CA ILE A 420 15.25 -21.38 14.30
C ILE A 420 14.96 -20.24 13.29
N GLU A 421 14.67 -20.57 12.04
CA GLU A 421 14.35 -19.60 10.99
C GLU A 421 12.86 -19.23 10.97
N VAL A 422 12.03 -20.02 11.67
CA VAL A 422 10.58 -19.84 11.72
C VAL A 422 10.19 -19.03 12.95
N LYS A 423 9.20 -18.14 12.82
CA LYS A 423 8.79 -17.23 13.92
C LYS A 423 8.34 -17.98 15.19
N ASN A 424 7.70 -19.13 15.04
CA ASN A 424 7.13 -19.92 16.12
C ASN A 424 8.01 -21.13 16.51
N GLY A 425 9.25 -21.21 16.03
CA GLY A 425 10.17 -22.31 16.37
C GLY A 425 9.86 -23.65 15.69
N GLU A 426 8.66 -23.84 15.15
CA GLU A 426 8.29 -25.07 14.44
C GLU A 426 8.96 -25.16 13.06
N PRO A 427 9.74 -26.22 12.78
CA PRO A 427 10.30 -26.44 11.45
C PRO A 427 9.20 -26.66 10.41
N ILE A 428 9.49 -26.26 9.17
CA ILE A 428 8.59 -26.49 8.04
C ILE A 428 9.23 -27.56 7.16
N GLU A 429 8.54 -28.68 6.94
CA GLU A 429 8.96 -29.70 5.98
C GLU A 429 7.77 -30.14 5.11
N VAL A 430 7.87 -29.93 3.80
CA VAL A 430 6.82 -30.32 2.84
C VAL A 430 7.43 -30.94 1.59
N ARG A 431 6.95 -32.13 1.24
CA ARG A 431 7.23 -32.78 -0.03
C ARG A 431 6.27 -32.26 -1.11
N LEU A 432 6.81 -31.63 -2.14
CA LEU A 432 6.02 -31.09 -3.23
C LEU A 432 5.50 -32.22 -4.14
N ASN A 433 4.27 -32.10 -4.59
CA ASN A 433 3.71 -33.03 -5.57
C ASN A 433 4.39 -32.89 -6.95
N ASN A 434 4.08 -33.82 -7.87
CA ASN A 434 4.67 -33.85 -9.21
C ASN A 434 4.39 -32.58 -10.03
N ARG A 435 3.24 -31.92 -9.84
CA ARG A 435 2.87 -30.72 -10.61
C ARG A 435 3.72 -29.53 -10.16
N VAL A 436 3.79 -29.28 -8.86
CA VAL A 436 4.57 -28.18 -8.29
C VAL A 436 6.06 -28.41 -8.47
N SER A 437 6.54 -29.65 -8.32
CA SER A 437 7.95 -30.00 -8.57
C SER A 437 8.37 -29.71 -10.01
N ARG A 438 7.49 -29.94 -11.00
CA ARG A 438 7.76 -29.59 -12.41
C ARG A 438 7.88 -28.09 -12.63
N LEU A 439 6.97 -27.30 -12.04
CA LEU A 439 7.03 -25.84 -12.11
C LEU A 439 8.32 -25.30 -11.48
N LEU A 440 8.66 -25.80 -10.28
CA LEU A 440 9.88 -25.43 -9.57
C LEU A 440 11.13 -25.81 -10.35
N HIS A 441 11.17 -27.03 -10.91
CA HIS A 441 12.29 -27.47 -11.76
C HIS A 441 12.49 -26.53 -12.95
N ARG A 442 11.41 -26.26 -13.70
CA ARG A 442 11.43 -25.39 -14.89
C ARG A 442 11.89 -23.97 -14.55
N TYR A 443 11.41 -23.42 -13.44
CA TYR A 443 11.86 -22.12 -12.96
C TYR A 443 13.35 -22.11 -12.63
N ILE A 444 13.83 -23.08 -11.83
CA ILE A 444 15.24 -23.13 -11.41
C ILE A 444 16.18 -23.25 -12.62
N THR A 445 15.85 -24.11 -13.58
CA THR A 445 16.76 -24.44 -14.69
C THR A 445 16.72 -23.45 -15.84
N VAL A 446 15.57 -22.83 -16.11
CA VAL A 446 15.38 -21.94 -17.29
C VAL A 446 15.26 -20.48 -16.88
N TYR A 447 14.43 -20.17 -15.90
CA TYR A 447 13.98 -18.80 -15.66
C TYR A 447 14.75 -18.07 -14.56
N ARG A 448 15.17 -18.76 -13.50
CA ARG A 448 15.90 -18.16 -12.39
C ARG A 448 17.16 -17.39 -12.84
N PRO A 449 17.99 -17.89 -13.77
CA PRO A 449 19.13 -17.13 -14.31
C PRO A 449 18.75 -15.84 -15.06
N LEU A 450 17.49 -15.74 -15.52
CA LEU A 450 16.97 -14.58 -16.26
C LEU A 450 16.32 -13.54 -15.32
N VAL A 451 15.99 -13.92 -14.08
CA VAL A 451 15.44 -12.99 -13.07
C VAL A 451 16.50 -12.01 -12.59
N SER A 452 17.70 -12.53 -12.28
CA SER A 452 18.80 -11.76 -11.72
C SER A 452 20.14 -12.26 -12.28
N ARG A 453 21.08 -11.34 -12.50
CA ARG A 453 22.47 -11.67 -12.87
C ARG A 453 23.33 -12.02 -11.65
N ALA A 454 22.77 -11.92 -10.44
CA ALA A 454 23.48 -12.24 -9.21
C ALA A 454 23.84 -13.73 -9.17
N GLN A 455 25.12 -14.02 -8.94
CA GLN A 455 25.59 -15.38 -8.67
C GLN A 455 25.34 -15.68 -7.20
N GLY A 456 24.39 -16.56 -6.92
CA GLY A 456 24.02 -16.94 -5.55
C GLY A 456 23.03 -18.09 -5.54
N THR A 457 22.66 -18.52 -4.35
CA THR A 457 21.83 -19.72 -4.10
C THR A 457 20.40 -19.39 -3.72
N ALA A 458 20.04 -18.12 -3.53
CA ALA A 458 18.67 -17.69 -3.22
C ALA A 458 17.68 -18.19 -4.28
N LEU A 459 16.61 -18.87 -3.89
CA LEU A 459 15.62 -19.40 -4.83
C LEU A 459 14.96 -18.26 -5.64
N PHE A 460 14.75 -17.10 -5.00
CA PHE A 460 14.17 -15.90 -5.60
C PHE A 460 15.18 -14.72 -5.50
N PRO A 461 16.08 -14.56 -6.49
CA PRO A 461 17.20 -13.61 -6.44
C PRO A 461 16.87 -12.18 -6.91
#